data_AF-A0A5E6MJE1-F1
#
_entry.id   AF-A0A5E6MJE1-F1
#
_cell.length_a   1.000
_cell.length_b   1.000
_cell.length_c   1.000
_cell.angle_alpha   90.00
_cell.angle_beta   90.00
_cell.angle_gamma   90.00
#
_symmetry.space_group_name_H-M   'P 1'
#
loop_
_entity.id
_entity.type
_entity.pdbx_description
1 polymer ?
#
loop_
_entity_poly.entity_id
_entity_poly.type
_entity_poly.pdbx_seq_one_letter_code
_entity_poly.pdbx_strand_id
1 'polypeptide(L)'
;MVLFYLSFFSWQGFARFERRRLAVEELLRSRNISAVTESELEERAKRAMEILKAPAEYKVCEGCESIVRKKAVFCPNCHGYRFDSEPARVVEQARILGGRPANSISQQDYI
;
A
#
# COMPACT_ATOMS: atom_id res chain seq x y z
N MET A 1 -37.42 38.06 18.06
CA MET A 1 -35.97 37.91 18.37
C MET A 1 -35.53 36.43 18.33
N VAL A 2 -35.94 35.64 17.33
CA VAL A 2 -35.59 34.19 17.23
C VAL A 2 -34.92 33.84 15.89
N LEU A 3 -34.94 34.75 14.90
CA LEU A 3 -34.45 34.48 13.54
C LEU A 3 -32.94 34.72 13.32
N PHE A 4 -32.20 35.24 14.31
CA PHE A 4 -30.76 35.51 14.18
C PHE A 4 -29.84 34.38 14.70
N TYR A 5 -30.37 33.39 15.42
CA TYR A 5 -29.55 32.35 16.05
C TYR A 5 -29.25 31.14 15.16
N LEU A 6 -30.05 30.89 14.12
CA LEU A 6 -29.91 29.70 13.26
C LEU A 6 -28.82 29.84 12.18
N SER A 7 -28.36 31.07 11.89
CA SER A 7 -27.27 31.35 10.94
C SER A 7 -25.87 31.32 11.58
N PHE A 8 -25.76 31.37 12.91
CA PHE A 8 -24.46 31.37 13.61
C PHE A 8 -23.93 29.95 13.88
N PHE A 9 -24.83 28.98 14.06
CA PHE A 9 -24.46 27.60 14.43
C PHE A 9 -23.92 26.78 13.24
N SER A 10 -24.35 27.10 12.01
CA SER A 10 -23.85 26.48 10.78
C SER A 10 -22.43 26.96 10.41
N TRP A 11 -22.08 28.22 10.72
CA TRP A 11 -20.80 28.81 10.33
C TRP A 11 -19.62 28.32 11.19
N GLN A 12 -19.83 28.12 12.50
CA GLN A 12 -18.78 27.62 13.40
C GLN A 12 -18.40 26.15 13.14
N GLY A 13 -19.35 25.33 12.69
CA GLY A 13 -19.11 23.92 12.34
C GLY A 13 -18.23 23.77 11.10
N PHE A 14 -18.47 24.59 10.07
CA PHE A 14 -17.71 24.58 8.81
C PHE A 14 -16.25 25.01 9.02
N ALA A 15 -16.02 26.11 9.77
CA ALA A 15 -14.67 26.59 10.09
C ALA A 15 -13.85 25.62 10.96
N ARG A 16 -14.51 24.77 11.77
CA ARG A 16 -13.85 23.71 12.55
C ARG A 16 -13.48 22.50 11.71
N PHE A 17 -14.25 22.20 10.66
CA PHE A 17 -13.95 21.13 9.70
C PHE A 17 -12.78 21.51 8.78
N GLU A 18 -12.80 22.72 8.23
CA GLU A 18 -11.72 23.26 7.37
C GLU A 18 -10.36 23.29 8.10
N ARG A 19 -10.35 23.75 9.37
CA ARG A 19 -9.13 23.76 10.20
C ARG A 19 -8.59 22.36 10.49
N ARG A 20 -9.46 21.37 10.67
CA ARG A 20 -9.03 19.96 10.82
C ARG A 20 -8.44 19.42 9.52
N ARG A 21 -9.03 19.76 8.36
CA ARG A 21 -8.53 19.35 7.03
C ARG A 21 -7.12 19.90 6.78
N LEU A 22 -6.92 21.20 7.03
CA LEU A 22 -5.62 21.87 6.89
C LEU A 22 -4.58 21.30 7.87
N ALA A 23 -4.96 21.05 9.13
CA ALA A 23 -4.05 20.44 10.12
C ALA A 23 -3.64 19.00 9.74
N VAL A 24 -4.55 18.22 9.14
CA VAL A 24 -4.23 16.88 8.60
C VAL A 24 -3.31 16.99 7.38
N GLU A 25 -3.58 17.89 6.43
CA GLU A 25 -2.70 18.14 5.27
C GLU A 25 -1.30 18.59 5.71
N GLU A 26 -1.20 19.43 6.74
CA GLU A 26 0.07 19.91 7.30
C GLU A 26 0.81 18.82 8.10
N LEU A 27 0.09 17.94 8.81
CA LEU A 27 0.65 16.73 9.43
C LEU A 27 1.19 15.73 8.40
N LEU A 28 0.46 15.53 7.30
CA LEU A 28 0.91 14.66 6.20
C LEU A 28 2.16 15.25 5.50
N ARG A 29 2.19 16.57 5.33
CA ARG A 29 3.34 17.29 4.75
C ARG A 29 4.55 17.30 5.66
N SER A 30 4.38 17.56 6.96
CA SER A 30 5.47 17.54 7.95
C SER A 30 6.05 16.14 8.19
N ARG A 31 5.23 15.09 8.07
CA ARG A 31 5.69 13.70 8.08
C ARG A 31 6.21 13.21 6.72
N ASN A 32 6.18 14.06 5.68
CA ASN A 32 6.64 13.75 4.33
C ASN A 32 6.02 12.46 3.71
N ILE A 33 4.80 12.10 4.14
CA ILE A 33 4.19 10.81 3.82
C ILE A 33 3.96 10.64 2.32
N SER A 34 3.60 11.71 1.61
CA SER A 34 3.37 11.67 0.16
C SER A 34 4.63 11.38 -0.66
N ALA A 35 5.79 11.83 -0.21
CA ALA A 35 7.07 11.55 -0.87
C ALA A 35 7.55 10.12 -0.58
N VAL A 36 7.30 9.63 0.64
CA VAL A 36 7.58 8.24 1.02
C VAL A 36 6.81 7.28 0.12
N THR A 37 5.51 7.51 -0.09
CA THR A 37 4.69 6.64 -0.97
C THR A 37 5.15 6.64 -2.42
N GLU A 38 5.61 7.78 -2.95
CA GLU A 38 6.13 7.85 -4.32
C GLU A 38 7.41 7.01 -4.48
N SER A 39 8.34 7.16 -3.52
CA SER A 39 9.58 6.38 -3.52
C SER A 39 9.35 4.88 -3.34
N GLU A 40 8.38 4.49 -2.51
CA GLU A 40 7.99 3.09 -2.31
C GLU A 40 7.38 2.49 -3.58
N LEU A 41 6.54 3.26 -4.30
CA LEU A 41 5.95 2.83 -5.56
C LEU A 41 7.04 2.61 -6.61
N GLU A 42 8.03 3.49 -6.72
CA GLU A 42 9.17 3.29 -7.61
C GLU A 42 9.95 2.02 -7.28
N GLU A 43 10.24 1.77 -6.00
CA GLU A 43 10.94 0.55 -5.58
C GLU A 43 10.15 -0.72 -5.93
N ARG A 44 8.83 -0.70 -5.74
CA ARG A 44 7.97 -1.83 -6.07
C ARG A 44 7.91 -2.05 -7.57
N ALA A 45 7.80 -0.99 -8.36
CA ALA A 45 7.86 -1.07 -9.81
C ALA A 45 9.21 -1.65 -10.28
N LYS A 46 10.34 -1.21 -9.70
CA LYS A 46 11.67 -1.77 -9.97
C LYS A 46 11.74 -3.27 -9.67
N ARG A 47 11.26 -3.71 -8.50
CA ARG A 47 11.23 -5.14 -8.14
C ARG A 47 10.33 -5.95 -9.09
N ALA A 48 9.18 -5.42 -9.47
CA ALA A 48 8.29 -6.06 -10.43
C ALA A 48 8.97 -6.24 -11.79
N MET A 49 9.68 -5.23 -12.29
CA MET A 49 10.46 -5.33 -13.54
C MET A 49 11.53 -6.42 -13.46
N GLU A 50 12.23 -6.58 -12.34
CA GLU A 50 13.21 -7.67 -12.17
C GLU A 50 12.55 -9.05 -12.21
N ILE A 51 11.37 -9.21 -11.61
CA ILE A 51 10.60 -10.46 -11.68
C ILE A 51 10.18 -10.75 -13.12
N LEU A 52 9.74 -9.73 -13.87
CA LEU A 52 9.29 -9.86 -15.26
C LEU A 52 10.40 -10.30 -16.22
N LYS A 53 11.68 -10.03 -15.91
CA LYS A 53 12.82 -10.50 -16.73
C LYS A 53 13.00 -12.03 -16.69
N ALA A 54 12.62 -12.66 -15.58
CA ALA A 54 12.82 -14.11 -15.38
C ALA A 54 11.69 -14.73 -14.52
N PRO A 55 10.43 -14.74 -15.01
CA PRO A 55 9.28 -15.17 -14.22
C PRO A 55 9.35 -16.64 -13.77
N ALA A 56 10.04 -17.50 -14.53
CA ALA A 56 10.22 -18.92 -14.21
C ALA A 56 11.09 -19.18 -12.95
N GLU A 57 11.79 -18.17 -12.44
CA GLU A 57 12.58 -18.21 -11.21
C GLU A 57 11.76 -17.93 -9.95
N TYR A 58 10.47 -17.70 -10.12
CA TYR A 58 9.54 -17.31 -9.07
C TYR A 58 8.29 -18.19 -9.09
N LYS A 59 7.48 -18.03 -8.05
CA LYS A 59 6.17 -18.66 -7.89
C LYS A 59 5.29 -17.77 -7.01
N VAL A 60 3.98 -17.89 -7.15
CA VAL A 60 2.99 -17.14 -6.38
C VAL A 60 2.49 -18.02 -5.24
N CYS A 61 2.50 -17.50 -4.02
CA CYS A 61 1.91 -18.19 -2.88
C CYS A 61 0.38 -18.20 -3.00
N GLU A 62 -0.26 -19.38 -2.93
CA GLU A 62 -1.72 -19.48 -3.01
C GLU A 62 -2.44 -18.98 -1.74
N GLY A 63 -1.70 -18.78 -0.63
CA GLY A 63 -2.27 -18.33 0.63
C GLY A 63 -2.36 -16.81 0.77
N CYS A 64 -1.28 -16.09 0.45
CA CYS A 64 -1.20 -14.63 0.61
C CYS A 64 -0.83 -13.88 -0.66
N GLU A 65 -0.76 -14.58 -1.80
CA GLU A 65 -0.48 -14.03 -3.12
C GLU A 65 0.85 -13.27 -3.24
N SER A 66 1.78 -13.51 -2.32
CA SER A 66 3.15 -13.00 -2.41
C SER A 66 3.92 -13.75 -3.50
N ILE A 67 4.81 -13.02 -4.19
CA ILE A 67 5.75 -13.63 -5.13
C ILE A 67 7.01 -14.02 -4.36
N VAL A 68 7.37 -15.30 -4.42
CA VAL A 68 8.55 -15.85 -3.77
C VAL A 68 9.49 -16.49 -4.78
N ARG A 69 10.76 -16.65 -4.43
CA ARG A 69 11.73 -17.39 -5.25
C ARG A 69 11.32 -18.86 -5.36
N LYS A 70 11.62 -19.49 -6.49
CA LYS A 70 11.32 -20.92 -6.75
C LYS A 70 11.83 -21.85 -5.64
N LYS A 71 13.01 -21.56 -5.07
CA LYS A 71 13.65 -22.32 -3.99
C LYS A 71 12.95 -22.26 -2.62
N ALA A 72 11.99 -21.35 -2.42
CA ALA A 72 11.33 -21.21 -1.14
C ALA A 72 10.46 -22.45 -0.84
N VAL A 73 10.71 -23.14 0.27
CA VAL A 73 9.89 -24.29 0.68
C VAL A 73 8.59 -23.83 1.33
N PHE A 74 8.66 -22.76 2.13
CA PHE A 74 7.51 -22.10 2.77
C PHE A 74 7.50 -20.62 2.41
N CYS A 75 6.30 -20.03 2.39
CA CYS A 75 6.12 -18.61 2.17
C CYS A 75 6.60 -17.84 3.41
N PRO A 76 7.57 -16.92 3.31
CA PRO A 76 8.06 -16.19 4.47
C PRO A 76 7.04 -15.20 5.03
N ASN A 77 5.98 -14.88 4.27
CA ASN A 77 4.98 -13.91 4.68
C ASN A 77 3.81 -14.57 5.45
N CYS A 78 3.38 -15.77 5.05
CA CYS A 78 2.22 -16.44 5.67
C CYS A 78 2.47 -17.88 6.12
N HIS A 79 3.69 -18.40 5.91
CA HIS A 79 4.11 -19.74 6.29
C HIS A 79 3.35 -20.87 5.55
N GLY A 80 2.58 -20.55 4.51
CA GLY A 80 1.96 -21.52 3.62
C GLY A 80 2.98 -22.24 2.72
N TYR A 81 2.60 -23.43 2.22
CA TYR A 81 3.46 -24.29 1.39
C TYR A 81 2.92 -24.55 -0.02
N ARG A 82 1.73 -24.02 -0.36
CA ARG A 82 1.11 -24.15 -1.68
C ARG A 82 1.50 -22.97 -2.57
N PHE A 83 1.93 -23.28 -3.79
CA PHE A 83 2.41 -22.29 -4.75
C PHE A 83 1.94 -22.61 -6.16
N ASP A 84 1.58 -21.57 -6.90
CA ASP A 84 1.42 -21.61 -8.34
C ASP A 84 2.74 -21.18 -9.00
N SER A 85 3.35 -22.09 -9.77
CA SER A 85 4.62 -21.87 -10.45
C SER A 85 4.47 -21.50 -11.93
N GLU A 86 3.26 -21.31 -12.42
CA GLU A 86 3.01 -20.92 -13.82
C GLU A 86 3.61 -19.53 -14.09
N PRO A 87 4.53 -19.37 -15.07
CA PRO A 87 5.13 -18.07 -15.37
C PRO A 87 4.10 -16.99 -15.72
N ALA A 88 3.00 -17.35 -16.40
CA ALA A 88 1.93 -16.40 -16.71
C ALA A 88 1.29 -15.82 -15.43
N ARG A 89 1.07 -16.66 -14.41
CA ARG A 89 0.54 -16.23 -13.11
C ARG A 89 1.51 -15.30 -12.38
N VAL A 90 2.81 -15.59 -12.42
CA VAL A 90 3.86 -14.72 -11.84
C VAL A 90 3.86 -13.35 -12.51
N VAL A 91 3.77 -13.29 -13.84
CA VAL A 91 3.73 -12.03 -14.61
C VAL A 91 2.52 -11.19 -14.23
N GLU A 92 1.34 -11.81 -14.19
CA GLU A 92 0.11 -11.14 -13.77
C GLU A 92 0.26 -10.54 -12.37
N GLN A 93 0.70 -11.35 -11.41
CA GLN A 93 0.84 -10.92 -10.03
C GLN A 93 1.92 -9.82 -9.87
N ALA A 94 3.01 -9.88 -10.64
CA ALA A 94 4.06 -8.87 -10.59
C ALA A 94 3.54 -7.50 -11.02
N ARG A 95 2.67 -7.45 -12.04
CA ARG A 95 2.01 -6.21 -12.48
C ARG A 95 1.09 -5.65 -11.39
N ILE A 96 0.29 -6.51 -10.76
CA ILE A 96 -0.62 -6.10 -9.68
C ILE A 96 0.17 -5.54 -8.49
N LEU A 97 1.20 -6.24 -8.04
CA LEU A 97 1.97 -5.85 -6.85
C LEU A 97 2.89 -4.66 -7.09
N GLY A 98 3.40 -4.48 -8.31
CA GLY A 98 4.25 -3.35 -8.69
C GLY A 98 3.48 -2.04 -8.89
N GLY A 99 2.18 -2.11 -9.22
CA GLY A 99 1.34 -0.94 -9.49
C GLY A 99 0.63 -0.36 -8.26
N ARG A 100 0.91 -0.85 -7.06
CA ARG A 100 0.24 -0.41 -5.83
C ARG A 100 1.21 -0.32 -4.64
N PRO A 101 0.92 0.52 -3.63
CA PRO A 101 1.72 0.59 -2.42
C PRO A 101 1.69 -0.73 -1.64
N ALA A 102 2.66 -0.91 -0.76
CA ALA A 102 2.73 -2.07 0.11
C ALA A 102 1.62 -2.01 1.17
N ASN A 103 0.82 -3.07 1.28
CA ASN A 103 -0.23 -3.18 2.29
C ASN A 103 0.00 -4.35 3.26
N SER A 104 1.16 -5.02 3.15
CA SER A 104 1.57 -6.10 4.05
C SER A 104 2.25 -5.52 5.27
N ILE A 105 1.95 -6.08 6.44
CA ILE A 105 2.66 -5.76 7.68
C ILE A 105 4.11 -6.22 7.54
N SER A 106 5.03 -5.30 7.82
CA SER A 106 6.47 -5.48 7.83
C SER A 106 6.97 -5.74 9.26
N GLN A 107 8.21 -6.20 9.42
CA GLN A 107 8.79 -6.36 10.77
C GLN A 107 8.85 -5.04 11.55
N GLN A 108 9.01 -3.91 10.85
CA GLN A 108 9.06 -2.59 11.47
C GLN A 108 7.73 -2.19 12.11
N ASP A 109 6.60 -2.73 11.65
CA ASP A 109 5.27 -2.39 12.18
C ASP A 109 4.98 -3.00 13.56
N TYR A 110 5.82 -3.93 14.03
CA TYR A 110 5.65 -4.61 15.31
C TYR A 110 6.43 -3.96 16.48
N ILE A 111 7.16 -2.86 16.21
CA ILE A 111 8.03 -2.15 17.17
C ILE A 111 7.36 -0.83 17.57
#